data_AF-A0A1Z5IJS0-F1
#
_entry.id   AF-A0A1Z5IJS0-F1
#
_cell.length_a   1.000
_cell.length_b   1.000
_cell.length_c   1.000
_cell.angle_alpha   90.00
_cell.angle_beta   90.00
_cell.angle_gamma   90.00
#
_symmetry.space_group_name_H-M   'P 1'
#
loop_
_entity.id
_entity.type
_entity.pdbx_description
1 polymer ?
#
loop_
_entity_poly.entity_id
_entity_poly.type
_entity_poly.pdbx_seq_one_letter_code
_entity_poly.pdbx_strand_id
1 'polypeptide(L)'
;MPSPFCCIMGRKKKYNGWGAILKNFSYPLGNDWTTDEIISVTDFYRQVEDAYELSQGVTVSALLSAYKAFKQVVTSKSQEKQLGKQFEQLTGYSLYLTLKAARETAKKSVKMTIGG
;
A
#
# COMPACT_ATOMS: atom_id res chain seq x y z
N MET A 1 29.16 29.64 -15.54
CA MET A 1 28.46 28.87 -16.59
C MET A 1 27.97 27.57 -15.99
N PRO A 2 26.66 27.40 -15.74
CA PRO A 2 26.11 26.09 -15.40
C PRO A 2 25.70 25.39 -16.68
N SER A 3 26.29 24.22 -16.95
CA SER A 3 25.79 23.29 -17.96
C SER A 3 25.35 21.99 -17.30
N PRO A 4 24.36 21.31 -17.91
CA PRO A 4 23.27 20.70 -17.17
C PRO A 4 23.35 19.18 -17.31
N PHE A 5 23.66 18.49 -16.23
CA PHE A 5 23.46 17.06 -16.16
C PHE A 5 22.27 16.73 -15.26
N CYS A 6 21.15 16.55 -15.96
CA CYS A 6 20.06 15.67 -15.62
C CYS A 6 20.59 14.41 -14.90
N CYS A 7 20.33 14.29 -13.60
CA CYS A 7 20.51 13.04 -12.89
C CYS A 7 19.13 12.42 -12.67
N ILE A 8 18.73 11.59 -13.64
CA ILE A 8 17.61 10.67 -13.55
C ILE A 8 17.88 9.76 -12.34
N MET A 9 17.24 10.05 -11.20
CA MET A 9 17.20 9.10 -10.08
C MET A 9 16.22 7.97 -10.44
N GLY A 10 16.72 7.00 -11.20
CA GLY A 10 16.11 5.69 -11.36
C GLY A 10 16.15 4.93 -10.03
N ARG A 11 15.10 5.04 -9.22
CA ARG A 11 14.88 4.11 -8.10
C ARG A 11 14.56 2.73 -8.67
N LYS A 12 15.59 1.90 -8.85
CA LYS A 12 15.40 0.44 -9.01
C LYS A 12 14.87 -0.10 -7.69
N LYS A 13 13.56 -0.38 -7.62
CA LYS A 13 12.98 -1.17 -6.52
C LYS A 13 13.46 -2.61 -6.69
N LYS A 14 14.58 -2.95 -6.04
CA LYS A 14 15.03 -4.33 -5.84
C LYS A 14 14.13 -4.95 -4.77
N TYR A 15 13.21 -5.81 -5.17
CA TYR A 15 12.51 -6.70 -4.25
C TYR A 15 13.46 -7.83 -3.87
N ASN A 16 14.26 -7.63 -2.82
CA ASN A 16 15.02 -8.69 -2.17
C ASN A 16 14.31 -8.99 -0.84
N GLY A 17 13.64 -10.14 -0.72
CA GLY A 17 12.92 -10.49 0.52
C GLY A 17 11.91 -11.61 0.36
N TRP A 18 12.31 -12.72 -0.25
CA TRP A 18 11.55 -13.96 -0.21
C TRP A 18 11.85 -14.66 1.12
N GLY A 19 10.90 -14.64 2.05
CA GLY A 19 11.04 -15.37 3.32
C GLY A 19 10.10 -14.96 4.43
N ALA A 20 8.78 -14.82 4.18
CA ALA A 20 7.75 -14.78 5.24
C ALA A 20 6.27 -14.82 4.75
N ILE A 21 5.96 -15.18 3.50
CA ILE A 21 4.62 -14.94 2.92
C ILE A 21 3.83 -16.24 2.71
N LEU A 22 3.71 -17.07 3.75
CA LEU A 22 2.74 -18.16 3.80
C LEU A 22 1.97 -18.12 5.13
N LYS A 23 1.40 -16.95 5.46
CA LYS A 23 0.17 -16.96 6.25
C LYS A 23 -0.97 -17.16 5.26
N ASN A 24 -1.66 -18.28 5.38
CA ASN A 24 -2.84 -18.63 4.59
C ASN A 24 -3.83 -17.45 4.61
N PHE A 25 -3.86 -16.69 3.52
CA PHE A 25 -4.80 -15.60 3.33
C PHE A 25 -6.14 -16.19 2.88
N SER A 26 -6.88 -16.74 3.83
CA SER A 26 -8.30 -17.05 3.64
C SER A 26 -9.12 -15.76 3.75
N TYR A 27 -8.80 -14.77 2.90
CA TYR A 27 -9.74 -13.69 2.63
C TYR A 27 -10.84 -14.27 1.73
N PRO A 28 -12.08 -13.76 1.77
CA PRO A 28 -13.12 -14.15 0.83
C PRO A 28 -12.80 -13.58 -0.55
N LEU A 29 -11.81 -14.20 -1.19
CA LEU A 29 -11.32 -13.92 -2.53
C LEU A 29 -12.21 -14.72 -3.48
N GLY A 30 -12.77 -14.05 -4.49
CA GLY A 30 -13.25 -14.79 -5.65
C GLY A 30 -12.10 -15.66 -6.15
N ASN A 31 -12.38 -16.92 -6.45
CA ASN A 31 -11.40 -17.97 -6.75
C ASN A 31 -10.64 -17.73 -8.09
N ASP A 32 -10.67 -16.50 -8.60
CA ASP A 32 -10.31 -16.05 -9.95
C ASP A 32 -9.11 -15.07 -9.97
N TRP A 33 -8.45 -14.83 -8.82
CA TRP A 33 -7.30 -13.93 -8.75
C TRP A 33 -5.98 -14.65 -8.97
N THR A 34 -5.15 -14.07 -9.84
CA THR A 34 -3.80 -14.55 -10.14
C THR A 34 -2.83 -14.26 -8.99
N THR A 35 -1.71 -14.98 -8.96
CA THR A 35 -0.68 -14.79 -7.93
C THR A 35 -0.12 -13.36 -7.93
N ASP A 36 0.06 -12.74 -9.10
CA ASP A 36 0.55 -11.36 -9.23
C ASP A 36 -0.44 -10.33 -8.65
N GLU A 37 -1.73 -10.58 -8.80
CA GLU A 37 -2.80 -9.75 -8.23
C GLU A 37 -2.81 -9.84 -6.70
N ILE A 38 -2.68 -11.04 -6.15
CA ILE A 38 -2.57 -11.27 -4.71
C ILE A 38 -1.34 -10.54 -4.15
N ILE A 39 -0.20 -10.63 -4.84
CA ILE A 39 1.02 -9.91 -4.45
C ILE A 39 0.79 -8.40 -4.43
N SER A 40 0.13 -7.87 -5.46
CA SER A 40 -0.16 -6.43 -5.58
C SER A 40 -1.07 -5.91 -4.45
N VAL A 41 -2.11 -6.68 -4.13
CA VAL A 41 -3.05 -6.32 -3.04
C VAL A 41 -2.36 -6.42 -1.68
N THR A 42 -1.58 -7.47 -1.46
CA THR A 42 -0.85 -7.66 -0.19
C THR A 42 0.23 -6.59 0.00
N ASP A 43 0.95 -6.19 -1.07
CA ASP A 43 1.93 -5.09 -1.00
C ASP A 43 1.25 -3.79 -0.55
N PHE A 44 0.04 -3.50 -1.07
CA PHE A 44 -0.71 -2.34 -0.63
C PHE A 44 -1.10 -2.38 0.85
N TYR A 45 -1.58 -3.53 1.35
CA TYR A 45 -1.92 -3.67 2.77
C TYR A 45 -0.72 -3.48 3.68
N ARG A 46 0.44 -4.03 3.32
CA ARG A 46 1.69 -3.82 4.08
C ARG A 46 2.05 -2.35 4.16
N GLN A 47 1.95 -1.59 3.07
CA GLN A 47 2.24 -0.15 3.10
C GLN A 47 1.29 0.61 4.04
N VAL A 48 0.07 0.12 4.22
CA VAL A 48 -0.88 0.72 5.17
C VAL A 48 -0.49 0.34 6.59
N GLU A 49 -0.22 -0.93 6.89
CA GLU A 49 0.28 -1.39 8.19
C GLU A 49 1.54 -0.62 8.61
N ASP A 50 2.50 -0.50 7.70
CA ASP A 50 3.74 0.26 7.88
C ASP A 50 3.48 1.74 8.23
N ALA A 51 2.38 2.32 7.74
CA ALA A 51 2.01 3.70 8.09
C ALA A 51 1.62 3.87 9.56
N TYR A 52 1.13 2.81 10.21
CA TYR A 52 0.75 2.79 11.63
C TYR A 52 1.89 2.25 12.52
N GLU A 53 2.57 1.19 12.10
CA GLU A 53 3.59 0.49 12.89
C GLU A 53 4.96 1.16 12.85
N LEU A 54 5.40 1.65 11.68
CA LEU A 54 6.74 2.20 11.56
C LEU A 54 6.83 3.56 12.23
N SER A 55 7.83 3.74 13.09
CA SER A 55 8.06 5.02 13.79
C SER A 55 8.26 6.19 12.82
N GLN A 56 8.84 5.92 11.64
CA GLN A 56 9.08 6.87 10.54
C GLN A 56 7.90 7.03 9.56
N GLY A 57 6.88 6.17 9.66
CA GLY A 57 5.76 6.08 8.73
C GLY A 57 6.16 5.56 7.35
N VAL A 58 5.23 5.66 6.39
CA VAL A 58 5.41 5.21 5.02
C VAL A 58 5.64 6.39 4.08
N THR A 59 6.45 6.20 3.03
CA THR A 59 6.63 7.24 2.01
C THR A 59 5.37 7.39 1.17
N VAL A 60 4.84 8.61 1.01
CA VAL A 60 3.63 8.90 0.23
C VAL A 60 3.73 8.35 -1.19
N SER A 61 4.89 8.50 -1.84
CA SER A 61 5.13 7.95 -3.19
C SER A 61 5.00 6.42 -3.26
N ALA A 62 5.44 5.69 -2.23
CA ALA A 62 5.37 4.24 -2.19
C ALA A 62 3.93 3.76 -1.96
N LEU A 63 3.23 4.37 -1.00
CA LEU A 63 1.84 4.07 -0.70
C LEU A 63 0.93 4.36 -1.90
N LEU A 64 1.07 5.51 -2.56
CA LEU A 64 0.28 5.85 -3.74
C LEU A 64 0.60 4.95 -4.94
N SER A 65 1.86 4.50 -5.08
CA SER A 65 2.23 3.55 -6.14
C SER A 65 1.60 2.17 -5.88
N ALA A 66 1.63 1.69 -4.63
CA ALA A 66 0.99 0.43 -4.26
C ALA A 66 -0.54 0.52 -4.44
N TYR A 67 -1.15 1.65 -4.10
CA TYR A 67 -2.57 1.90 -4.36
C TYR A 67 -2.91 1.87 -5.85
N LYS A 68 -2.06 2.43 -6.72
CA LYS A 68 -2.27 2.34 -8.17
C LYS A 68 -2.25 0.89 -8.66
N ALA A 69 -1.32 0.08 -8.18
CA ALA A 69 -1.27 -1.35 -8.50
C ALA A 69 -2.52 -2.08 -7.99
N PHE A 70 -2.93 -1.82 -6.74
CA PHE A 70 -4.17 -2.32 -6.17
C PHE A 70 -5.40 -1.96 -7.03
N LYS A 71 -5.47 -0.73 -7.55
CA LYS A 71 -6.56 -0.30 -8.44
C LYS A 71 -6.57 -0.97 -9.81
N GLN A 72 -5.46 -1.52 -10.28
CA GLN A 72 -5.44 -2.33 -11.51
C GLN A 72 -6.14 -3.68 -11.29
N VAL A 73 -5.95 -4.27 -10.12
CA VAL A 73 -6.61 -5.51 -9.71
C VAL A 73 -8.08 -5.25 -9.36
N VAL A 74 -8.32 -4.26 -8.50
CA VAL A 74 -9.63 -3.93 -7.95
C VAL A 74 -10.19 -2.69 -8.67
N THR A 75 -10.70 -2.93 -9.87
CA THR A 75 -11.33 -1.90 -10.71
C THR A 75 -12.67 -1.44 -10.10
N SER A 76 -13.42 -2.37 -9.50
CA SER A 76 -14.77 -2.13 -8.98
C SER A 76 -14.78 -1.42 -7.61
N LYS A 77 -15.51 -0.31 -7.51
CA LYS A 77 -15.65 0.48 -6.26
C LYS A 77 -16.31 -0.30 -5.11
N SER A 78 -17.27 -1.18 -5.42
CA SER A 78 -17.92 -2.02 -4.40
C SER A 78 -16.93 -2.98 -3.75
N GLN A 79 -16.10 -3.62 -4.56
CA GLN A 79 -15.09 -4.58 -4.11
C GLN A 79 -14.00 -3.90 -3.28
N GLU A 80 -13.53 -2.73 -3.71
CA GLU A 80 -12.60 -1.91 -2.91
C GLU A 80 -13.15 -1.60 -1.53
N LYS A 81 -14.44 -1.23 -1.45
CA LYS A 81 -15.11 -0.94 -0.17
C LYS A 81 -15.27 -2.19 0.69
N GLN A 82 -15.59 -3.35 0.10
CA GLN A 82 -15.70 -4.61 0.83
C GLN A 82 -14.37 -5.04 1.42
N LEU A 83 -13.31 -5.00 0.61
CA LEU A 83 -11.94 -5.32 1.05
C LEU A 83 -11.46 -4.36 2.14
N GLY A 84 -11.71 -3.05 1.98
CA GLY A 84 -11.35 -2.07 3.00
C GLY A 84 -12.06 -2.32 4.34
N LYS A 85 -13.35 -2.66 4.30
CA LYS A 85 -14.10 -3.02 5.51
C LYS A 85 -13.58 -4.30 6.17
N GLN A 86 -13.30 -5.34 5.39
CA GLN A 86 -12.78 -6.59 5.92
C GLN A 86 -11.39 -6.40 6.54
N PHE A 87 -10.52 -5.66 5.86
CA PHE A 87 -9.20 -5.32 6.39
C PHE A 87 -9.31 -4.56 7.71
N GLU A 88 -10.14 -3.51 7.75
CA GLU A 88 -10.36 -2.71 8.95
C GLU A 88 -10.94 -3.52 10.11
N GLN A 89 -11.84 -4.48 9.84
CA GLN A 89 -12.37 -5.39 10.86
C GLN A 89 -11.31 -6.35 11.42
N LEU A 90 -10.29 -6.69 10.64
CA LEU A 90 -9.26 -7.66 11.03
C LEU A 90 -8.06 -7.00 11.72
N THR A 91 -7.66 -5.82 11.25
CA THR A 91 -6.45 -5.11 11.75
C THR A 91 -6.78 -3.91 12.62
N GLY A 92 -7.99 -3.36 12.52
CA GLY A 92 -8.35 -2.07 13.11
C GLY A 92 -7.84 -0.86 12.32
N TYR A 93 -7.24 -1.06 11.15
CA TYR A 93 -6.63 0.01 10.33
C TYR A 93 -7.50 0.37 9.13
N SER A 94 -7.77 1.66 8.96
CA SER A 94 -8.61 2.15 7.87
C SER A 94 -7.79 2.53 6.64
N LEU A 95 -7.83 1.70 5.58
CA LEU A 95 -7.14 1.97 4.29
C LEU A 95 -7.45 3.37 3.74
N TYR A 96 -8.73 3.76 3.83
CA TYR A 96 -9.21 5.04 3.31
C TYR A 96 -8.58 6.23 4.03
N LEU A 97 -8.47 6.18 5.36
CA LEU A 97 -7.90 7.28 6.15
C LEU A 97 -6.42 7.45 5.85
N THR A 98 -5.67 6.35 5.73
CA THR A 98 -4.25 6.39 5.37
C THR A 98 -4.03 7.00 3.98
N LEU A 99 -4.85 6.61 3.00
CA LEU A 99 -4.79 7.17 1.65
C LEU A 99 -5.17 8.65 1.61
N LYS A 100 -6.21 9.04 2.36
CA LYS A 100 -6.64 10.44 2.47
C LYS A 100 -5.52 11.28 3.08
N ALA A 101 -4.96 10.83 4.21
CA ALA A 101 -3.84 11.50 4.86
C ALA A 101 -2.63 11.62 3.93
N ALA A 102 -2.33 10.59 3.14
CA ALA A 102 -1.23 10.62 2.17
C ALA A 102 -1.45 11.63 1.03
N ARG A 103 -2.71 11.86 0.62
CA ARG A 103 -3.05 12.84 -0.43
C ARG A 103 -3.08 14.28 0.09
N GLU A 104 -3.53 14.47 1.32
CA GLU A 104 -3.64 15.80 1.95
C GLU A 104 -2.30 16.27 2.55
N THR A 105 -1.40 15.34 2.82
CA THR A 105 -0.07 15.63 3.38
C THR A 105 0.87 16.21 2.30
N ALA A 106 1.44 17.39 2.58
CA ALA A 106 2.52 17.97 1.76
C ALA A 106 3.91 17.37 2.06
N LYS A 107 4.02 16.50 3.07
CA LYS A 107 5.26 15.83 3.48
C LYS A 107 5.55 14.60 2.61
N LYS A 108 6.81 14.15 2.64
CA LYS A 108 7.25 12.96 1.89
C LYS A 108 6.80 11.64 2.52
N SER A 109 6.49 11.64 3.81
CA SER A 109 6.00 10.47 4.56
C SER A 109 4.70 10.77 5.30
N VAL A 110 3.88 9.74 5.45
CA VAL A 110 2.63 9.74 6.21
C VAL A 110 2.77 8.74 7.36
N LYS A 111 2.43 9.18 8.55
CA LYS A 111 2.35 8.35 9.75
C LYS A 111 0.95 8.50 10.30
N MET A 112 0.29 7.37 10.51
CA MET A 112 -1.01 7.31 11.16
C MET A 112 -0.81 6.92 12.61
N THR A 113 -1.69 7.41 13.47
CA THR A 113 -1.78 6.98 14.87
C THR A 113 -3.15 6.37 15.07
N ILE A 114 -3.21 5.20 15.70
CA ILE A 114 -4.46 4.66 16.21
C ILE A 114 -4.88 5.64 17.32
N GLY A 115 -5.95 6.40 17.10
CA GLY A 115 -6.53 7.20 18.17
C GLY A 115 -6.96 6.25 19.28
N GLY A 116 -6.36 6.37 20.46
CA GLY A 116 -6.71 5.59 21.65
C GLY A 116 -8.09 5.93 22.18
#